data_AF-A0A183AI65-F1
#
_entry.id   AF-A0A183AI65-F1
#
_cell.length_a   1.000
_cell.length_b   1.000
_cell.length_c   1.000
_cell.angle_alpha   90.00
_cell.angle_beta   90.00
_cell.angle_gamma   90.00
#
_symmetry.space_group_name_H-M   'P 1'
#
loop_
_entity.id
_entity.type
_entity.pdbx_description
1 polymer ?
#
loop_
_entity_poly.entity_id
_entity_poly.type
_entity_poly.pdbx_seq_one_letter_code
_entity_poly.pdbx_strand_id
1 'polypeptide(L)'
;MPTQSNPKTSTLDLKADLYELVRQRKSLTEALANLERQIYLFEGSYLDDTAPYGNIIKGWDRYLMSAGSNPTSGTNPSGPNRVAGDKRVRKFRDSDRLFSRSSVTSIAVS
;
A
#
# COMPACT_ATOMS: atom_id res chain seq x y z
N MET A 1 -40.98 -46.08 -4.46
CA MET A 1 -40.43 -45.87 -3.11
C MET A 1 -39.83 -44.46 -3.05
N PRO A 2 -40.39 -43.50 -2.32
CA PRO A 2 -39.74 -42.22 -2.10
C PRO A 2 -38.73 -42.37 -0.94
N THR A 3 -37.46 -42.07 -1.20
CA THR A 3 -36.41 -41.99 -0.18
C THR A 3 -36.61 -40.71 0.64
N GLN A 4 -37.01 -40.85 1.90
CA GLN A 4 -37.04 -39.72 2.83
C GLN A 4 -35.59 -39.25 3.05
N SER A 5 -35.27 -38.04 2.59
CA SER A 5 -34.05 -37.34 3.01
C SER A 5 -34.20 -36.91 4.47
N ASN A 6 -33.33 -37.41 5.34
CA ASN A 6 -33.36 -37.14 6.77
C ASN A 6 -32.85 -35.70 7.04
N PRO A 7 -33.67 -34.77 7.55
CA PRO A 7 -33.29 -33.35 7.70
C PRO A 7 -32.20 -33.12 8.76
N LYS A 8 -31.90 -34.11 9.61
CA LYS A 8 -30.87 -33.98 10.66
C LYS A 8 -29.44 -33.99 10.11
N THR A 9 -29.18 -34.70 9.00
CA THR A 9 -27.84 -34.76 8.40
C THR A 9 -27.47 -33.45 7.70
N SER A 10 -28.42 -32.76 7.06
CA SER A 10 -28.15 -31.47 6.40
C SER A 10 -27.83 -30.34 7.37
N THR A 11 -28.45 -30.32 8.55
CA THR A 11 -28.19 -29.28 9.56
C THR A 11 -26.83 -29.41 10.23
N LEU A 12 -26.29 -30.64 10.34
CA LEU A 12 -24.95 -30.88 10.88
C LEU A 12 -23.88 -30.50 9.86
N ASP A 13 -24.13 -30.78 8.58
CA ASP A 13 -23.28 -30.40 7.45
C ASP A 13 -23.17 -28.87 7.34
N LEU A 14 -24.31 -28.16 7.39
CA LEU A 14 -24.35 -26.68 7.41
C LEU A 14 -23.59 -26.06 8.57
N LYS A 15 -23.60 -26.70 9.75
CA LYS A 15 -22.82 -26.23 10.90
C LYS A 15 -21.33 -26.42 10.68
N ALA A 16 -20.92 -27.57 10.13
CA ALA A 16 -19.53 -27.84 9.80
C ALA A 16 -19.00 -26.86 8.75
N ASP A 17 -19.77 -26.61 7.68
CA ASP A 17 -19.46 -25.61 6.65
C ASP A 17 -19.31 -24.21 7.24
N LEU A 18 -20.23 -23.80 8.13
CA LEU A 18 -20.15 -22.51 8.79
C LEU A 18 -18.86 -22.40 9.63
N TYR A 19 -18.50 -23.45 10.38
CA TYR A 19 -17.26 -23.47 11.15
C TYR A 19 -16.03 -23.34 10.24
N GLU A 20 -16.03 -24.01 9.09
CA GLU A 20 -14.96 -23.89 8.11
C GLU A 20 -14.87 -22.48 7.53
N LEU A 21 -16.00 -21.90 7.10
CA LEU A 21 -16.05 -20.54 6.56
C LEU A 21 -15.57 -19.50 7.58
N VAL A 22 -15.94 -19.65 8.86
CA VAL A 22 -15.46 -18.78 9.93
C VAL A 22 -13.95 -18.92 10.14
N ARG A 23 -13.43 -20.16 10.10
CA ARG A 23 -11.99 -20.43 10.19
C ARG A 23 -11.23 -19.81 9.00
N GLN A 24 -11.75 -19.98 7.79
CA GLN A 24 -11.17 -19.41 6.57
C GLN A 24 -11.18 -17.88 6.62
N ARG A 25 -12.28 -17.26 7.04
CA ARG A 25 -12.38 -15.80 7.24
C ARG A 25 -11.32 -15.30 8.21
N LYS A 26 -11.13 -16.00 9.33
CA LYS A 26 -10.10 -15.65 10.33
C LYS A 26 -8.69 -15.72 9.73
N SER A 27 -8.37 -16.82 9.05
CA SER A 27 -7.08 -17.00 8.38
C SER A 27 -6.79 -15.90 7.35
N LEU A 28 -7.78 -15.56 6.51
CA LEU A 28 -7.65 -14.48 5.52
C LEU A 28 -7.43 -13.12 6.17
N THR A 29 -8.11 -12.84 7.29
CA THR A 29 -7.94 -11.57 8.02
C THR A 29 -6.52 -11.46 8.59
N GLU A 30 -5.98 -12.55 9.15
CA GLU A 30 -4.61 -12.61 9.66
C GLU A 30 -3.58 -12.45 8.52
N ALA A 31 -3.80 -13.12 7.39
CA ALA A 31 -2.94 -13.01 6.21
C ALA A 31 -2.93 -11.57 5.66
N LEU A 32 -4.10 -10.93 5.56
CA LEU A 32 -4.24 -9.55 5.13
C LEU A 32 -3.49 -8.60 6.07
N ALA A 33 -3.69 -8.71 7.39
CA ALA A 33 -3.00 -7.87 8.37
C ALA A 33 -1.47 -8.03 8.31
N ASN A 34 -0.98 -9.23 8.04
CA ASN A 34 0.45 -9.47 7.86
C ASN A 34 0.98 -8.83 6.57
N LEU A 35 0.24 -8.92 5.47
CA LEU A 35 0.62 -8.31 4.20
C LEU A 35 0.64 -6.78 4.30
N GLU A 36 -0.38 -6.17 4.90
CA GLU A 36 -0.43 -4.71 5.11
C GLU A 36 0.75 -4.22 5.97
N ARG A 37 1.11 -4.98 7.01
CA ARG A 37 2.29 -4.68 7.82
C ARG A 37 3.58 -4.75 6.98
N GLN A 38 3.72 -5.77 6.13
CA GLN A 38 4.87 -5.88 5.24
C GLN A 38 4.95 -4.73 4.25
N ILE A 39 3.83 -4.35 3.63
CA ILE A 39 3.75 -3.20 2.72
C ILE A 39 4.21 -1.93 3.45
N TYR A 40 3.70 -1.68 4.66
CA TYR A 40 4.09 -0.51 5.45
C TYR A 40 5.60 -0.47 5.75
N LEU A 41 6.18 -1.61 6.13
CA LEU A 41 7.62 -1.70 6.40
C LEU A 41 8.44 -1.46 5.13
N PHE A 42 8.09 -2.11 4.02
CA PHE A 42 8.78 -1.95 2.74
C PHE A 42 8.66 -0.54 2.17
N GLU A 43 7.51 0.11 2.33
CA GLU A 43 7.35 1.51 1.94
C GLU A 43 8.29 2.42 2.72
N GLY A 44 8.54 2.14 4.01
CA GLY A 44 9.48 2.92 4.81
C GLY A 44 10.89 2.89 4.21
N SER A 45 11.43 1.68 4.00
CA SER A 45 12.74 1.52 3.37
C SER A 45 12.78 2.09 1.94
N TYR A 46 11.72 1.86 1.15
CA TYR A 46 11.67 2.37 -0.22
C TYR A 46 11.73 3.90 -0.26
N LEU A 47 10.97 4.60 0.58
CA LEU A 47 10.95 6.06 0.60
C LEU A 47 12.28 6.65 1.06
N ASP A 48 12.93 6.05 2.06
CA ASP A 48 14.25 6.47 2.53
C ASP A 48 15.33 6.24 1.45
N ASP A 49 15.37 5.05 0.86
CA ASP A 49 16.42 4.65 -0.07
C ASP A 49 16.32 5.39 -1.42
N THR A 50 15.09 5.71 -1.86
CA THR A 50 14.85 6.33 -3.18
C THR A 50 14.76 7.86 -3.16
N ALA A 51 14.65 8.48 -1.97
CA ALA A 51 14.61 9.93 -1.84
C ALA A 51 15.74 10.69 -2.59
N PRO A 52 16.99 10.20 -2.64
CA PRO A 52 18.08 10.90 -3.33
C PRO A 52 18.02 10.84 -4.85
N TYR A 53 17.26 9.92 -5.44
CA TYR A 53 17.21 9.73 -6.89
C TYR A 53 15.86 10.17 -7.47
N GLY A 54 14.80 10.17 -6.67
CA GLY A 54 13.43 10.31 -7.15
C GLY A 54 12.71 8.97 -7.12
N ASN A 55 11.38 9.02 -7.10
CA ASN A 55 10.53 7.85 -6.93
C ASN A 55 9.10 8.11 -7.41
N ILE A 56 8.25 7.09 -7.35
CA ILE A 56 6.85 7.17 -7.79
C ILE A 56 6.01 8.21 -7.04
N ILE A 57 6.42 8.63 -5.83
CA ILE A 57 5.66 9.59 -5.02
C ILE A 57 6.03 11.03 -5.36
N LYS A 58 7.32 11.31 -5.57
CA LYS A 58 7.84 12.68 -5.80
C LYS A 58 8.20 12.97 -7.26
N GLY A 59 8.22 11.94 -8.12
CA GLY A 59 8.68 12.03 -9.51
C GLY A 59 10.18 11.75 -9.67
N TRP A 60 10.62 11.76 -10.93
CA TRP A 60 11.97 11.36 -11.36
C TRP A 60 12.85 12.54 -11.78
N ASP A 61 12.45 13.78 -11.51
CA ASP A 61 13.20 14.99 -11.92
C ASP A 61 14.65 14.96 -11.43
N ARG A 62 14.86 14.52 -10.19
CA ARG A 62 16.20 14.40 -9.59
C ARG A 62 17.07 13.33 -10.27
N TYR A 63 16.46 12.25 -10.76
CA TYR A 63 17.15 11.21 -11.52
C TYR A 63 17.61 11.77 -12.87
N LEU A 64 16.73 12.51 -13.56
CA LEU A 64 17.05 13.17 -14.84
C LEU A 64 18.17 14.22 -14.69
N MET A 65 18.15 15.01 -13.60
CA MET A 65 19.21 15.97 -13.28
C MET A 65 20.56 15.31 -12.97
N SER A 66 20.55 14.09 -12.41
CA SER A 66 21.75 13.32 -12.07
C SER A 66 22.29 12.50 -13.25
N ALA A 67 21.43 12.08 -14.19
CA ALA A 67 21.76 11.17 -15.27
C ALA A 67 22.26 11.86 -16.56
N GLY A 68 22.09 13.18 -16.69
CA GLY A 68 22.51 13.87 -17.90
C GLY A 68 22.49 15.38 -17.78
N SER A 69 23.68 15.96 -17.91
CA SER A 69 23.88 17.33 -18.39
C SER A 69 23.13 17.53 -19.72
N ASN A 70 22.00 18.23 -19.70
CA ASN A 70 21.51 18.92 -20.90
C ASN A 70 20.78 20.22 -20.48
N PRO A 71 21.26 21.42 -20.86
CA PRO A 71 20.70 22.70 -20.43
C PRO A 71 19.40 23.09 -21.17
N THR A 72 18.76 22.17 -21.89
CA THR A 72 17.71 22.47 -22.88
C THR A 72 16.45 21.62 -22.72
N SER A 73 15.93 21.50 -21.50
CA SER A 73 14.53 21.10 -21.28
C SER A 73 13.79 22.18 -20.49
N GLY A 74 13.50 23.29 -21.20
CA GLY A 74 12.15 23.80 -21.44
C GLY A 74 11.06 23.83 -20.36
N THR A 75 11.34 23.65 -19.07
CA THR A 75 10.35 23.94 -18.01
C THR A 75 10.76 25.24 -17.33
N ASN A 76 10.16 26.33 -17.80
CA ASN A 76 10.34 27.68 -17.26
C ASN A 76 10.30 27.67 -15.72
N PRO A 77 11.29 28.28 -15.02
CA PRO A 77 11.17 28.56 -13.58
C PRO A 77 10.29 29.79 -13.30
N SER A 78 9.58 30.32 -14.31
CA SER A 78 8.76 31.53 -14.25
C SER A 78 7.37 31.25 -13.65
N GLY A 79 7.34 30.81 -12.40
CA GLY A 79 6.18 30.88 -11.53
C GLY A 79 6.66 31.34 -10.15
N PRO A 80 6.17 32.46 -9.60
CA PRO A 80 6.85 33.16 -8.50
C PRO A 80 6.71 32.49 -7.13
N ASN A 81 6.44 31.18 -7.04
CA ASN A 81 6.11 30.59 -5.75
C ASN A 81 6.32 29.08 -5.59
N ARG A 82 7.50 28.49 -5.88
CA ARG A 82 7.86 27.14 -5.32
C ARG A 82 9.35 26.90 -5.01
N VAL A 83 10.21 27.91 -4.92
CA VAL A 83 11.65 27.70 -4.61
C VAL A 83 12.11 28.51 -3.39
N ALA A 84 11.52 28.26 -2.23
CA ALA A 84 12.10 28.67 -0.95
C ALA A 84 11.43 27.89 0.19
N GLY A 85 11.94 26.70 0.53
CA GLY A 85 11.44 26.05 1.75
C GLY A 85 11.74 24.58 1.94
N ASP A 86 12.48 23.90 1.05
CA ASP A 86 12.71 22.48 1.29
C ASP A 86 13.98 21.87 0.74
N LYS A 87 15.11 22.51 1.06
CA LYS A 87 16.46 21.94 0.83
C LYS A 87 16.96 21.10 2.00
N ARG A 88 16.07 20.66 2.89
CA ARG A 88 16.40 19.59 3.83
C ARG A 88 15.85 18.33 3.20
N VAL A 89 16.58 17.23 3.27
CA VAL A 89 16.02 15.89 3.05
C VAL A 89 14.78 15.83 3.94
N ARG A 90 13.60 16.11 3.37
CA ARG A 90 12.38 16.17 4.16
C ARG A 90 12.10 14.72 4.46
N LYS A 91 12.20 14.36 5.74
CA LYS A 91 11.77 13.05 6.22
C LYS A 91 10.41 12.76 5.60
N PHE A 92 10.26 11.59 4.99
CA PHE A 92 9.01 11.23 4.34
C PHE A 92 7.86 11.36 5.35
N ARG A 93 6.71 11.80 4.88
CA ARG A 93 5.52 11.96 5.72
C ARG A 93 4.71 10.68 5.63
N ASP A 94 3.88 10.37 6.63
CA ASP A 94 2.96 9.23 6.50
C ASP A 94 1.97 9.39 5.34
N SER A 95 1.70 10.63 4.91
CA SER A 95 0.93 10.90 3.69
C SER A 95 1.59 10.40 2.40
N ASP A 96 2.90 10.17 2.40
CA ASP A 96 3.66 9.71 1.24
C ASP A 96 3.59 8.18 1.05
N ARG A 97 2.97 7.44 1.98
CA ARG A 97 2.80 5.98 1.95
C ARG A 97 1.60 5.57 1.10
N LEU A 98 1.70 5.76 -0.22
CA LEU A 98 0.61 5.55 -1.17
C LEU A 98 -0.03 4.15 -1.08
N PHE A 99 0.79 3.10 -0.97
CA PHE A 99 0.30 1.72 -0.94
C PHE A 99 -0.37 1.41 0.39
N SER A 100 0.23 1.78 1.53
CA SER A 100 -0.44 1.59 2.83
C SER A 100 -1.74 2.38 2.92
N ARG A 101 -1.81 3.57 2.33
CA ARG A 101 -3.02 4.40 2.32
C ARG A 101 -4.09 3.92 1.33
N SER A 102 -3.77 2.98 0.45
CA SER A 102 -4.76 2.36 -0.45
C SER A 102 -5.69 1.37 0.27
N SER A 103 -5.35 0.97 1.50
CA SER A 103 -6.18 0.10 2.33
C SER A 103 -6.68 0.82 3.58
N VAL A 104 -7.99 0.72 3.83
CA VAL A 104 -8.65 1.32 5.00
C VAL A 104 -8.34 0.58 6.30
N THR A 105 -7.93 -0.69 6.22
CA THR A 105 -7.54 -1.51 7.38
C THR A 105 -6.06 -1.37 7.74
N SER A 106 -5.29 -0.64 6.92
CA SER A 106 -3.85 -0.46 7.13
C SER A 106 -3.54 0.49 8.29
N ILE A 107 -2.39 0.23 8.93
CA ILE A 107 -1.82 1.03 10.01
C ILE A 107 -1.55 2.50 9.62
N ALA A 108 -1.36 2.80 8.34
CA ALA A 108 -1.10 4.17 7.87
C ALA A 108 -2.36 5.06 7.80
N VAL A 109 -3.55 4.47 7.98
CA VAL A 109 -4.85 5.16 7.96
C VAL A 109 -5.46 5.23 9.37
N SER A 110 -4.87 4.51 10.34
CA SER A 110 -5.31 4.42 11.74
C SER A 110 -5.15 5.73 12.52
#